data_AF-A0A0D2LKG1-F1
#
_entry.id   AF-A0A0D2LKG1-F1
#
_cell.length_a   1.000
_cell.length_b   1.000
_cell.length_c   1.000
_cell.angle_alpha   90.00
_cell.angle_beta   90.00
_cell.angle_gamma   90.00
#
_symmetry.space_group_name_H-M   'P 1'
#
loop_
_entity.id
_entity.type
_entity.pdbx_description
1 polymer ?
#
loop_
_entity_poly.entity_id
_entity_poly.type
_entity_poly.pdbx_seq_one_letter_code
_entity_poly.pdbx_strand_id
1 'polypeptide(L)' 'MGEEASKCGQVLHMHVDAASQGFVYLKFSAPEGAQAAHKLLNGRYYQGNQILVEFQFVAPYNAHFGLA' A
#
# COMPACT_ATOMS: atom_id res chain seq x y z
N MET A 1 7.73 -5.48 -5.01
CA MET A 1 6.38 -5.20 -4.45
C MET A 1 5.47 -4.46 -5.43
N GLY A 2 5.97 -3.47 -6.18
CA GLY A 2 5.12 -2.70 -7.12
C GLY A 2 4.43 -3.55 -8.19
N GLU A 3 5.10 -4.57 -8.72
CA GLU A 3 4.53 -5.46 -9.76
C GLU A 3 3.37 -6.34 -9.27
N GLU A 4 3.36 -6.71 -7.98
CA GLU A 4 2.28 -7.50 -7.38
C GLU A 4 1.06 -6.62 -7.10
N ALA A 5 1.27 -5.36 -6.68
CA ALA A 5 0.21 -4.40 -6.41
C ALA A 5 -0.56 -4.01 -7.69
N SER A 6 0.12 -3.91 -8.83
CA SER A 6 -0.52 -3.63 -10.13
C SER A 6 -1.50 -4.72 -10.58
N LYS A 7 -1.41 -5.95 -10.04
CA LYS A 7 -2.38 -7.03 -10.30
C LYS A 7 -3.66 -6.90 -9.48
N CYS A 8 -3.61 -6.13 -8.39
CA CYS A 8 -4.73 -5.93 -7.48
C CYS A 8 -5.70 -4.85 -8.00
N GLY A 9 -5.21 -3.92 -8.82
CA GLY A 9 -6.00 -2.84 -9.40
C GLY A 9 -5.12 -1.69 -9.87
N GLN A 10 -5.74 -0.63 -10.39
CA GLN A 10 -5.00 0.57 -10.80
C GLN A 10 -4.47 1.31 -9.57
N VAL A 11 -3.15 1.41 -9.48
CA VAL A 11 -2.45 2.19 -8.44
C VAL A 11 -2.43 3.65 -8.87
N LEU A 12 -2.98 4.53 -8.04
CA LEU A 12 -2.95 5.99 -8.22
C LEU A 12 -1.70 6.62 -7.62
N HIS A 13 -1.22 6.08 -6.50
CA HIS A 13 -0.04 6.58 -5.81
C HIS A 13 0.69 5.44 -5.10
N MET A 14 2.02 5.47 -5.15
CA MET A 14 2.90 4.54 -4.46
C MET A 14 4.08 5.33 -3.89
N HIS A 15 4.31 5.16 -2.60
CA HIS A 15 5.44 5.77 -1.92
C HIS A 15 6.10 4.75 -0.99
N VAL A 16 7.42 4.65 -1.09
CA VAL A 16 8.22 3.81 -0.19
C VAL A 16 8.98 4.76 0.72
N ASP A 17 8.67 4.72 2.00
CA ASP A 17 9.38 5.55 2.96
C ASP A 17 10.64 4.83 3.44
N ALA A 18 11.77 5.15 2.81
CA ALA A 18 13.07 4.57 3.13
C ALA A 18 13.62 5.03 4.51
N ALA A 19 13.06 6.10 5.08
CA ALA A 19 13.43 6.57 6.41
C ALA A 19 12.75 5.77 7.54
N SER A 20 11.62 5.14 7.25
CA SER A 20 10.95 4.20 8.17
C SER A 20 11.58 2.80 8.15
N GLN A 21 11.03 1.90 8.97
CA GLN A 21 11.34 0.46 8.98
C GLN A 21 10.85 -0.30 7.71
N GLY A 22 10.65 0.40 6.59
CA GLY A 22 10.19 -0.17 5.33
C GLY A 22 8.69 -0.02 5.08
N PHE A 23 8.06 1.06 5.57
CA PHE A 23 6.67 1.35 5.25
C PHE A 23 6.47 1.68 3.77
N VAL A 24 5.45 1.08 3.20
CA VAL A 24 5.03 1.29 1.82
C VAL A 24 3.58 1.73 1.82
N TYR A 25 3.34 2.87 1.19
CA TYR A 25 2.04 3.51 1.10
C TYR A 25 1.49 3.34 -0.31
N LEU A 26 0.32 2.72 -0.43
CA LEU A 26 -0.34 2.44 -1.69
C LEU A 26 -1.73 3.05 -1.70
N LYS A 27 -2.05 3.81 -2.76
CA LYS A 27 -3.40 4.31 -3.04
C LYS A 27 -3.87 3.69 -4.34
N PHE A 28 -5.04 3.06 -4.29
CA PHE A 28 -5.72 2.48 -5.45
C PHE A 28 -6.85 3.40 -5.92
N SER A 29 -7.27 3.24 -7.18
CA SER A 29 -8.41 3.98 -7.72
C SER A 29 -9.76 3.52 -7.14
N ALA A 30 -9.82 2.28 -6.68
CA ALA A 30 -11.02 1.67 -6.12
C ALA A 30 -10.69 0.88 -4.83
N PRO A 31 -11.61 0.82 -3.85
CA PRO A 31 -11.40 0.11 -2.59
C PRO A 31 -11.15 -1.39 -2.76
N GLU A 32 -11.68 -2.01 -3.82
CA GLU A 32 -11.46 -3.41 -4.18
C GLU A 32 -9.98 -3.70 -4.40
N GLY A 33 -9.24 -2.75 -5.00
CA GLY A 33 -7.80 -2.88 -5.22
C GLY A 33 -7.01 -2.92 -3.91
N ALA A 34 -7.40 -2.09 -2.94
CA ALA A 34 -6.82 -2.11 -1.61
C ALA A 34 -7.14 -3.42 -0.87
N GLN A 35 -8.37 -3.94 -1.00
CA GLN A 35 -8.75 -5.22 -0.42
C GLN A 35 -7.97 -6.39 -1.02
N ALA A 36 -7.79 -6.41 -2.34
CA ALA A 36 -6.99 -7.42 -3.03
C ALA A 36 -5.51 -7.35 -2.60
N ALA A 37 -4.94 -6.15 -2.49
CA ALA A 37 -3.57 -5.96 -2.02
C ALA A 37 -3.39 -6.43 -0.57
N HIS A 38 -4.33 -6.10 0.32
CA HIS A 38 -4.32 -6.61 1.69
C HIS A 38 -4.36 -8.14 1.71
N LYS A 39 -5.27 -8.79 0.97
CA LYS A 39 -5.35 -10.26 0.92
C LYS A 39 -4.08 -10.91 0.36
N LEU A 40 -3.43 -10.27 -0.61
CA LEU A 40 -2.25 -10.80 -1.27
C LEU A 40 -0.99 -10.66 -0.40
N LEU A 41 -0.82 -9.51 0.25
CA LEU A 41 0.43 -9.12 0.91
C LEU A 41 0.40 -9.32 2.43
N ASN A 42 -0.74 -9.11 3.08
CA ASN A 42 -0.83 -9.20 4.53
C ASN A 42 -0.49 -10.61 5.02
N GLY A 43 0.43 -10.72 5.96
CA GLY A 43 0.89 -12.00 6.51
C GLY A 43 1.94 -12.71 5.67
N ARG A 44 2.34 -12.19 4.50
CA ARG A 44 3.49 -12.72 3.77
C ARG A 44 4.79 -12.34 4.47
N TYR A 45 5.82 -13.16 4.28
CA TYR A 45 7.16 -12.89 4.78
C TYR A 45 8.03 -12.31 3.68
N TYR A 46 8.75 -11.23 4.00
CA TYR A 46 9.73 -10.61 3.12
C TYR A 46 11.00 -10.28 3.91
N GLN A 47 12.13 -10.83 3.46
CA GLN A 47 13.45 -10.70 4.12
C GLN A 47 13.43 -11.05 5.63
N GLY A 48 12.67 -12.07 6.01
CA GLY A 48 12.57 -12.52 7.40
C GLY A 48 11.59 -11.73 8.27
N ASN A 49 11.01 -10.65 7.76
CA ASN A 49 9.97 -9.87 8.44
C ASN A 49 8.59 -10.18 7.85
N GLN A 50 7.57 -10.23 8.71
CA GLN A 50 6.19 -10.37 8.26
C GLN A 50 5.66 -9.01 7.77
N ILE A 51 5.03 -8.99 6.61
CA ILE A 51 4.35 -7.83 6.05
C ILE A 51 3.01 -7.67 6.75
N LEU A 52 2.78 -6.50 7.33
CA LEU A 52 1.49 -6.05 7.84
C LEU A 52 0.90 -5.05 6.86
N VAL A 53 -0.37 -5.22 6.50
CA VAL A 53 -1.11 -4.27 5.68
C VAL A 53 -2.28 -3.74 6.47
N GLU A 54 -2.40 -2.43 6.58
CA GLU A 54 -3.52 -1.77 7.23
C GLU A 54 -4.20 -0.78 6.28
N PHE A 55 -5.52 -0.65 6.40
CA PHE A 55 -6.28 0.32 5.62
C PHE A 55 -6.14 1.72 6.24
N GLN A 56 -6.11 2.72 5.38
CA GLN A 56 -6.06 4.12 5.78
C GLN A 56 -7.19 4.92 5.14
N PHE A 57 -7.62 5.97 5.83
CA PHE A 57 -8.60 6.89 5.29
C PHE A 57 -7.98 7.79 4.22
N VAL A 58 -8.74 8.09 3.17
CA VAL A 58 -8.25 8.85 2.01
C VAL A 58 -7.86 10.28 2.40
N ALA A 59 -8.64 10.96 3.25
CA ALA A 59 -8.39 12.34 3.64
C ALA A 59 -7.03 12.55 4.34
N PRO A 60 -6.68 11.83 5.43
CA PRO A 60 -5.37 11.98 6.06
C PRO A 60 -4.23 11.51 5.16
N TYR A 61 -4.44 10.47 4.34
CA TYR A 61 -3.45 10.02 3.37
C TYR A 61 -3.12 11.10 2.35
N ASN A 62 -4.15 11.71 1.74
CA ASN A 62 -3.99 12.79 0.78
C ASN A 62 -3.30 14.01 1.40
N ALA A 63 -3.69 14.40 2.61
CA ALA A 63 -3.07 15.51 3.31
C ALA A 63 -1.58 15.25 3.61
N HIS A 64 -1.23 14.02 4.01
CA HIS A 64 0.16 13.64 4.29
C HIS A 64 1.06 13.71 3.05
N PHE A 65 0.55 13.26 1.90
CA PHE A 65 1.31 13.23 0.64
C PHE A 65 1.05 14.42 -0.30
N GLY A 66 0.24 15.41 0.12
CA GLY A 66 -0.12 16.56 -0.71
C GLY A 66 -0.88 16.19 -1.99
N LEU A 67 -1.65 15.10 -1.97
CA LEU A 67 -2.40 14.63 -3.13
C LEU A 67 -3.74 15.36 -3.23
N ALA A 68 -4.01 15.96 -4.39
CA ALA A 68 -5.27 16.62 -4.72
C ALA A 68 -6.40 15.61 -5.01
#